data_AF-A0AAW3ZW30-F1
#
_entry.id   AF-A0AAW3ZW30-F1
#
_cell.length_a   1.000
_cell.length_b   1.000
_cell.length_c   1.000
_cell.angle_alpha   90.00
_cell.angle_beta   90.00
_cell.angle_gamma   90.00
#
_symmetry.space_group_name_H-M   'P 1'
#
loop_
_entity.id
_entity.type
_entity.pdbx_description
1 polymer ?
#
loop_
_entity_poly.entity_id
_entity_poly.type
_entity_poly.pdbx_seq_one_letter_code
_entity_poly.pdbx_strand_id
1 'polypeptide(L)' 'MNANIYFFSEQEVADMFGVQKNTLAKWRIANSKGPKLPFVKLGRNIAYRKEAIYTWLEEHEYATTKEAKNTDR' A
#
# COMPACT_ATOMS: atom_id res chain seq x y z
N MET A 1 19.56 -16.17 -9.91
CA MET A 1 18.61 -15.33 -10.67
C MET A 1 18.64 -13.94 -10.03
N ASN A 2 19.06 -12.91 -10.76
CA ASN A 2 19.01 -11.54 -10.24
C ASN A 2 17.58 -11.05 -10.41
N ALA A 3 16.81 -11.01 -9.32
CA ALA A 3 15.50 -10.36 -9.33
C ALA A 3 15.73 -8.85 -9.48
N ASN A 4 15.31 -8.27 -10.60
CA ASN A 4 15.27 -6.83 -10.74
C ASN A 4 14.20 -6.29 -9.80
N ILE A 5 14.64 -5.63 -8.72
CA ILE A 5 13.73 -5.08 -7.72
C ILE A 5 13.27 -3.70 -8.21
N TYR A 6 12.00 -3.60 -8.58
CA TYR A 6 11.37 -2.33 -8.95
C TYR A 6 10.65 -1.72 -7.75
N PHE A 7 10.79 -0.40 -7.62
CA PHE A 7 10.15 0.39 -6.59
C PHE A 7 9.27 1.46 -7.21
N PHE A 8 8.10 1.66 -6.64
CA PHE A 8 7.31 2.86 -6.80
C PHE A 8 7.71 3.88 -5.74
N SER A 9 7.77 5.14 -6.16
CA SER A 9 7.76 6.30 -5.29
C SER A 9 6.40 6.45 -4.62
N GLU A 10 6.38 7.25 -3.55
CA GLU A 10 5.14 7.58 -2.87
C GLU A 10 4.12 8.29 -3.77
N GLN A 11 4.58 9.08 -4.75
CA GLN A 11 3.69 9.78 -5.67
C GLN A 11 3.02 8.80 -6.65
N GLU A 12 3.80 7.87 -7.24
CA GLU A 12 3.25 6.86 -8.15
C GLU A 12 2.20 5.99 -7.48
N VAL A 13 2.44 5.62 -6.21
CA VAL A 13 1.43 4.89 -5.42
C VAL A 13 0.20 5.77 -5.16
N ALA A 14 0.39 7.04 -4.80
CA ALA A 14 -0.74 7.95 -4.55
C ALA A 14 -1.65 8.07 -5.78
N ASP A 15 -1.04 8.26 -6.95
CA ASP A 15 -1.73 8.39 -8.23
C ASP A 15 -2.42 7.08 -8.61
N MET A 16 -1.75 5.94 -8.41
CA MET A 16 -2.33 4.61 -8.64
C MET A 16 -3.61 4.38 -7.83
N PHE A 17 -3.62 4.78 -6.56
CA PHE A 17 -4.77 4.64 -5.67
C PHE A 17 -5.79 5.79 -5.77
N GLY A 18 -5.51 6.81 -6.60
CA GLY A 18 -6.37 7.99 -6.73
C GLY A 18 -6.49 8.81 -5.44
N VAL A 19 -5.46 8.83 -4.60
CA VAL A 19 -5.45 9.55 -3.31
C VAL A 19 -4.35 10.61 -3.28
N GLN A 20 -4.45 11.56 -2.35
CA GLN A 20 -3.35 12.50 -2.11
C GLN A 20 -2.17 11.81 -1.43
N LYS A 21 -0.95 12.23 -1.76
CA LYS A 21 0.29 11.79 -1.08
C LYS A 21 0.22 11.90 0.45
N ASN A 22 -0.39 12.99 0.96
CA ASN A 22 -0.58 13.18 2.40
C ASN A 22 -1.54 12.14 3.01
N THR A 23 -2.52 11.64 2.25
CA THR A 23 -3.41 10.55 2.69
C THR A 23 -2.62 9.26 2.86
N LEU A 24 -1.74 8.90 1.92
CA LEU A 24 -0.82 7.76 2.08
C LEU A 24 0.09 7.93 3.31
N ALA A 25 0.62 9.13 3.54
CA ALA A 25 1.43 9.41 4.72
C ALA A 25 0.66 9.17 6.02
N LYS A 26 -0.61 9.57 6.07
CA LYS A 26 -1.50 9.29 7.21
C LYS A 26 -1.77 7.80 7.39
N TRP A 27 -1.94 7.03 6.30
CA TRP A 27 -2.17 5.58 6.38
C TRP A 27 -0.99 4.80 6.99
N ARG A 28 0.24 5.30 6.84
CA ARG A 28 1.43 4.70 7.46
C ARG A 28 1.51 4.92 8.97
N ILE A 29 0.71 5.82 9.54
CA ILE A 29 0.68 6.04 10.99
C ILE A 29 0.05 4.81 11.66
N ALA A 30 0.67 4.31 12.75
CA ALA A 30 0.25 3.09 13.43
C ALA A 30 -1.27 3.04 13.70
N ASN A 31 -1.83 4.11 14.25
CA ASN A 31 -3.24 4.19 14.65
C ASN A 31 -4.19 4.70 13.56
N SER A 32 -3.75 4.79 12.29
CA SER A 32 -4.64 5.21 11.21
C SER A 32 -5.65 4.13 10.85
N LYS A 33 -6.87 4.53 10.49
CA LYS A 33 -7.91 3.65 9.93
C LYS A 33 -7.77 3.36 8.42
N GLY A 34 -6.67 3.79 7.82
CA GLY A 34 -6.41 3.54 6.40
C GLY A 34 -5.76 2.18 6.13
N PRO A 35 -5.74 1.74 4.86
CA PRO A 35 -5.05 0.54 4.42
C PRO A 35 -3.59 0.47 4.88
N LYS A 36 -3.14 -0.73 5.27
CA LYS A 36 -1.77 -0.98 5.72
C LYS A 36 -0.92 -1.52 4.58
N LEU A 37 -0.54 -0.61 3.68
CA LEU A 37 0.33 -0.94 2.55
C LEU A 37 1.75 -1.28 3.02
N PRO A 38 2.39 -2.33 2.47
CA PRO A 38 3.79 -2.63 2.73
C PRO A 38 4.70 -1.55 2.15
N PHE A 39 5.63 -1.02 2.93
CA PHE A 39 6.56 0.01 2.49
C PHE A 39 7.98 -0.24 3.01
N VAL A 40 8.96 0.35 2.31
CA VAL A 40 10.37 0.35 2.70
C VAL A 40 10.76 1.78 3.07
N LYS A 41 11.27 1.96 4.29
CA LYS A 41 11.83 3.24 4.75
C LYS A 41 13.26 3.38 4.26
N LEU A 42 13.52 4.41 3.44
CA LEU A 42 14.83 4.73 2.87
C LEU A 42 15.29 6.09 3.41
N GLY A 43 15.72 6.12 4.67
CA GLY A 43 16.07 7.36 5.37
C GLY A 43 14.88 8.30 5.49
N ARG A 44 14.92 9.42 4.74
CA ARG A 44 13.83 10.42 4.67
C ARG A 44 12.75 10.07 3.63
N ASN A 45 13.05 9.13 2.73
CA ASN A 45 12.15 8.74 1.66
C ASN A 45 11.40 7.45 2.00
N ILE A 46 10.25 7.27 1.36
CA ILE A 46 9.45 6.05 1.40
C ILE A 46 9.39 5.50 -0.03
N ALA A 47 9.61 4.20 -0.16
CA ALA A 47 9.47 3.47 -1.41
C ALA A 47 8.58 2.26 -1.20
N TYR A 48 7.94 1.83 -2.27
CA TYR A 48 7.00 0.72 -2.29
C TYR A 48 7.50 -0.30 -3.28
N ARG A 49 7.81 -1.52 -2.83
CA ARG A 49 8.22 -2.58 -3.76
C ARG A 49 7.02 -2.92 -4.63
N LYS A 50 7.21 -2.88 -5.95
CA LYS A 50 6.13 -3.10 -6.92
C LYS A 50 5.39 -4.41 -6.66
N GLU A 51 6.13 -5.50 -6.49
CA GLU A 51 5.56 -6.83 -6.21
C GLU A 51 4.76 -6.85 -4.91
N ALA A 52 5.26 -6.22 -3.83
CA ALA A 52 4.57 -6.20 -2.55
C ALA A 52 3.24 -5.42 -2.59
N ILE A 53 3.16 -4.35 -3.40
CA ILE A 53 1.90 -3.64 -3.63
C ILE A 53 0.89 -4.52 -4.36
N TYR A 54 1.33 -5.26 -5.38
CA TYR A 54 0.43 -6.14 -6.11
C TYR A 54 -0.04 -7.32 -5.27
N THR A 55 0.85 -7.99 -4.53
CA THR A 55 0.45 -9.04 -3.59
C THR A 55 -0.55 -8.49 -2.56
N TRP A 56 -0.30 -7.29 -2.02
CA TRP A 56 -1.24 -6.68 -1.09
C TRP A 56 -2.61 -6.41 -1.75
N LEU A 57 -2.65 -5.94 -3.00
CA LEU A 57 -3.91 -5.74 -3.73
C LEU A 57 -4.68 -7.05 -3.92
N GLU A 58 -4.00 -8.13 -4.30
CA GLU A 58 -4.60 -9.46 -4.46
C GLU A 58 -5.19 -9.97 -3.14
N GLU A 59 -4.50 -9.77 -2.01
CA GLU A 59 -4.97 -10.15 -0.67
C GLU A 59 -6.15 -9.31 -0.16
N HIS A 60 -6.33 -8.11 -0.72
CA HIS A 60 -7.36 -7.15 -0.31
C HIS A 60 -8.43 -6.93 -1.39
N GLU A 61 -8.48 -7.81 -2.39
CA GLU A 61 -9.55 -7.87 -3.38
C GLU A 61 -10.67 -8.77 -2.84
N TYR A 62 -11.88 -8.20 -2.72
CA TYR A 62 -13.04 -8.90 -2.18
C TYR A 62 -14.17 -8.92 -3.21
N ALA A 63 -14.84 -10.06 -3.36
CA ALA A 63 -15.96 -10.19 -4.28
C ALA A 63 -17.21 -9.49 -3.75
N THR A 64 -17.35 -9.36 -2.43
CA THR A 64 -18.51 -8.73 -1.80
C THR A 64 -18.14 -7.81 -0.63
N THR A 65 -19.00 -6.82 -0.37
CA THR A 65 -18.85 -5.91 0.78
C THR A 65 -19.04 -6.61 2.13
N LYS A 66 -19.71 -7.77 2.15
CA LYS A 66 -19.88 -8.58 3.37
C LYS A 66 -18.57 -9.24 3.78
N GLU A 67 -17.82 -9.76 2.81
CA GLU A 67 -16.51 -10.37 3.03
C GLU A 67 -15.52 -9.34 3.56
N ALA A 68 -15.45 -8.16 2.95
CA ALA A 68 -14.56 -7.08 3.39
C ALA A 68 -14.76 -6.70 4.88
N LYS A 69 -16.01 -6.62 5.35
CA LYS A 69 -16.32 -6.26 6.75
C LYS A 69 -15.94 -7.32 7.79
N ASN A 70 -15.75 -8.57 7.38
CA ASN A 70 -15.37 -9.64 8.31
C ASN A 70 -13.87 -9.63 8.63
N THR A 71 -13.04 -9.07 7.75
CA THR A 71 -11.58 -8.99 7.92
C THR A 71 -11.15 -7.81 8.80
N ASP A 72 -11.95 -6.75 8.88
CA ASP A 72 -11.69 -5.55 9.71
C ASP A 72 -12.14 -5.67 11.18
N ARG A 73 -12.59 -6.85 11.62
CA ARG A 73 -13.09 -7.12 12.99
C ARG A 73 -12.07 -7.84 13.86
#